data_AF-A0A7K5HJ57-F1
#
_entry.id   AF-A0A7K5HJ57-F1
#
_cell.length_a   1.000
_cell.length_b   1.000
_cell.length_c   1.000
_cell.angle_alpha   90.00
_cell.angle_beta   90.00
_cell.angle_gamma   90.00
#
_symmetry.space_group_name_H-M   'P 1'
#
loop_
_entity.id
_entity.type
_entity.pdbx_description
1 polymer ?
#
loop_
_entity_poly.entity_id
_entity_poly.type
_entity_poly.pdbx_seq_one_letter_code
_entity_poly.pdbx_strand_id
1 'polypeptide(L)'
;RFGVDVRRYLLRVGDYHTGVKDEFERELPVERIVLHRNYWAGSNDNDIALVRMRGREGHCLSFNRHVLPVCLPDRKEKSNINRQACIISGWGDTGKSYSRTLLQGVVPLLPREDCELRYGQKFTNRMLCAGNLSEERRVDSCQGDSGGPLTCQRADGRWVILGITSWGYGCGRKDSPGVYTKVSKYVPWIKRVTKL
;
A
#
# COMPACT_ATOMS: atom_id res chain seq x y z
N ARG A 1 9.95 -13.57 -8.09
CA ARG A 1 9.51 -12.28 -7.52
C ARG A 1 10.26 -11.17 -8.23
N PHE A 2 9.54 -10.12 -8.62
CA PHE A 2 9.94 -9.00 -9.48
C PHE A 2 11.27 -8.36 -9.03
N GLY A 3 12.25 -8.31 -9.94
CA GLY A 3 13.63 -7.88 -9.66
C GLY A 3 13.81 -6.36 -9.75
N VAL A 4 15.06 -5.90 -9.83
CA VAL A 4 15.41 -4.46 -9.91
C VAL A 4 15.65 -3.96 -11.34
N ASP A 5 15.39 -4.79 -12.36
CA ASP A 5 15.54 -4.40 -13.77
C ASP A 5 14.43 -3.41 -14.16
N VAL A 6 14.77 -2.12 -14.16
CA VAL A 6 13.84 -1.01 -14.41
C VAL A 6 13.12 -1.09 -15.75
N ARG A 7 13.71 -1.78 -16.75
CA ARG A 7 13.12 -1.92 -18.09
C ARG A 7 11.89 -2.82 -18.14
N ARG A 8 11.67 -3.59 -17.07
CA ARG A 8 10.49 -4.45 -16.93
C ARG A 8 9.27 -3.72 -16.37
N TYR A 9 9.42 -2.45 -16.01
CA TYR A 9 8.39 -1.69 -15.29
C TYR A 9 8.12 -0.35 -15.96
N LEU A 10 6.85 0.04 -15.91
CA LEU A 10 6.34 1.35 -16.25
C LEU A 10 5.47 1.81 -15.08
N LEU A 11 5.54 3.09 -14.74
CA LEU A 11 4.66 3.69 -13.74
C LEU A 11 3.51 4.39 -14.44
N ARG A 12 2.29 4.09 -14.03
CA ARG A 12 1.08 4.76 -14.47
C ARG A 12 0.43 5.47 -13.29
N VAL A 13 0.08 6.74 -13.47
CA VAL A 13 -0.58 7.58 -12.47
C VAL A 13 -1.85 8.18 -13.04
N GLY A 14 -2.85 8.44 -12.18
CA GLY A 14 -4.12 9.02 -12.59
C GLY A 14 -5.04 8.07 -13.39
N ASP A 15 -4.78 6.77 -13.32
CA ASP A 15 -5.59 5.71 -13.94
C ASP A 15 -6.82 5.40 -13.07
N TYR A 16 -7.97 5.20 -13.71
CA TYR A 16 -9.18 4.67 -13.10
C TYR A 16 -9.59 3.33 -13.74
N HIS A 17 -9.48 3.20 -15.07
CA HIS A 17 -9.86 2.00 -15.80
C HIS A 17 -8.71 1.36 -16.59
N THR A 18 -8.20 0.21 -16.14
CA THR A 18 -6.96 -0.41 -16.67
C THR A 18 -6.96 -0.74 -18.16
N GLY A 19 -8.14 -0.97 -18.75
CA GLY A 19 -8.32 -1.29 -20.18
C GLY A 19 -8.65 -0.10 -21.09
N VAL A 20 -8.81 1.11 -20.55
CA VAL A 20 -9.22 2.30 -21.32
C VAL A 20 -8.34 3.46 -20.87
N LYS A 21 -7.65 4.09 -21.82
CA LYS A 21 -6.77 5.21 -21.51
C LYS A 21 -7.57 6.40 -21.00
N ASP A 22 -7.31 6.82 -19.77
CA ASP A 22 -7.92 8.01 -19.18
C ASP A 22 -7.20 9.30 -19.63
N GLU A 23 -7.93 10.42 -19.77
CA GLU A 23 -7.37 11.71 -20.21
C GLU A 23 -6.23 12.20 -19.28
N PHE A 24 -6.35 11.89 -17.99
CA PHE A 24 -5.43 12.31 -16.94
C PHE A 24 -4.35 11.27 -16.63
N GLU A 25 -4.38 10.12 -17.31
CA GLU A 25 -3.40 9.06 -17.16
C GLU A 25 -2.04 9.52 -17.69
N ARG A 26 -0.99 9.27 -16.91
CA ARG A 26 0.40 9.51 -17.35
C ARG A 26 1.23 8.26 -17.12
N GLU A 27 1.91 7.85 -18.18
CA GLU A 27 2.89 6.77 -18.13
C GLU A 27 4.31 7.34 -18.07
N LEU A 28 5.11 6.80 -17.15
CA LEU A 28 6.43 7.29 -16.78
C LEU A 28 7.42 6.13 -16.69
N PRO A 29 8.61 6.23 -17.32
CA PRO A 29 9.64 5.23 -17.18
C PRO A 29 10.20 5.18 -15.76
N VAL A 30 10.62 3.99 -15.33
CA VAL A 30 11.30 3.80 -14.05
C VAL A 30 12.79 4.11 -14.20
N GLU A 31 13.30 5.01 -13.36
CA GLU A 31 14.71 5.37 -13.29
C GLU A 31 15.48 4.43 -12.37
N ARG A 32 14.90 4.09 -11.21
CA ARG A 32 15.57 3.31 -10.18
C ARG A 32 14.56 2.61 -9.27
N ILE A 33 14.85 1.36 -8.91
CA ILE A 33 14.15 0.61 -7.86
C ILE A 33 15.10 0.41 -6.69
N VAL A 34 14.69 0.79 -5.49
CA VAL A 34 15.46 0.62 -4.25
C VAL A 34 14.68 -0.30 -3.33
N LEU A 35 15.09 -1.57 -3.29
CA LEU A 35 14.57 -2.53 -2.32
C LEU A 35 15.16 -2.24 -0.94
N HIS A 36 14.39 -2.47 0.12
CA HIS A 36 14.97 -2.41 1.46
C HIS A 36 16.03 -3.51 1.62
N ARG A 37 17.24 -3.13 2.03
CA ARG A 37 18.41 -4.04 2.11
C ARG A 37 18.21 -5.29 2.98
N ASN A 38 17.30 -5.20 3.96
CA ASN A 38 16.99 -6.30 4.88
C ASN A 38 15.72 -7.06 4.46
N TYR A 39 15.19 -6.82 3.26
CA TYR A 39 14.06 -7.58 2.75
C TYR A 39 14.48 -9.02 2.48
N TRP A 40 13.69 -9.96 2.98
CA TRP A 40 13.86 -11.37 2.69
C TRP A 40 12.53 -12.07 2.42
N ALA A 41 12.43 -12.66 1.23
CA ALA A 41 11.19 -13.22 0.71
C ALA A 41 10.58 -14.33 1.59
N GLY A 42 11.39 -15.05 2.38
CA GLY A 42 10.90 -16.11 3.27
C GLY A 42 10.17 -15.61 4.52
N SER A 43 10.39 -14.37 4.94
CA SER A 43 9.73 -13.77 6.11
C SER A 43 8.66 -12.74 5.76
N ASN A 44 8.70 -12.18 4.54
CA ASN A 44 7.98 -10.96 4.16
C ASN A 44 8.24 -9.77 5.11
N ASP A 45 9.32 -9.83 5.89
CA ASP A 45 9.75 -8.73 6.73
C ASP A 45 10.57 -7.73 5.92
N ASN A 46 10.46 -6.44 6.25
CA ASN A 46 10.99 -5.34 5.44
C ASN A 46 10.47 -5.34 3.99
N ASP A 47 9.23 -5.75 3.78
CA ASP A 47 8.57 -5.75 2.47
C ASP A 47 8.18 -4.33 2.05
N ILE A 48 9.18 -3.57 1.61
CA ILE A 48 9.06 -2.20 1.11
C ILE A 48 10.13 -1.92 0.06
N ALA A 49 9.73 -1.18 -0.96
CA ALA A 49 10.60 -0.66 -2.00
C ALA A 49 10.25 0.80 -2.30
N LEU A 50 11.22 1.53 -2.86
CA LEU A 50 11.01 2.85 -3.43
C LEU A 50 11.26 2.77 -4.94
N VAL A 51 10.34 3.33 -5.71
CA VAL A 51 10.47 3.43 -7.17
C VAL A 51 10.65 4.90 -7.52
N ARG A 52 11.79 5.23 -8.11
CA ARG A 52 12.07 6.55 -8.67
C ARG A 52 11.69 6.53 -10.14
N MET A 53 10.74 7.37 -10.49
CA MET A 53 10.36 7.68 -11.86
C MET A 53 11.34 8.65 -12.52
N ARG A 54 11.52 8.53 -13.83
CA ARG A 54 12.24 9.52 -14.65
C ARG A 54 11.20 10.49 -15.24
N GLY A 55 11.32 11.76 -14.85
CA GLY A 55 10.56 12.86 -15.43
C GLY A 55 10.88 13.08 -16.91
N ARG A 56 9.98 13.73 -17.64
CA ARG A 56 10.26 14.14 -19.03
C ARG A 56 11.03 15.45 -19.00
N GLU A 57 12.12 15.52 -19.77
CA GLU A 57 12.90 16.75 -19.98
C GLU A 57 13.37 17.42 -18.66
N GLY A 58 13.63 16.62 -17.62
CA GLY A 58 14.07 17.12 -16.31
C GLY A 58 12.94 17.65 -15.42
N HIS A 59 11.69 17.66 -15.88
CA HIS A 59 10.54 18.09 -15.09
C HIS A 59 9.93 16.94 -14.28
N CYS A 60 9.62 17.21 -13.01
CA CYS A 60 8.81 16.33 -12.18
C CYS A 60 7.39 16.19 -12.74
N LEU A 61 6.70 15.12 -12.35
CA LEU A 61 5.28 14.95 -12.64
C LEU A 61 4.47 16.11 -12.05
N SER A 62 3.66 16.73 -12.91
CA SER A 62 2.76 17.80 -12.50
C SER A 62 1.58 17.24 -11.74
N PHE A 63 1.33 17.81 -10.57
CA PHE A 63 0.15 17.49 -9.78
C PHE A 63 -1.12 18.06 -10.42
N ASN A 64 -2.21 17.33 -10.29
CA ASN A 64 -3.54 17.74 -10.73
C ASN A 64 -4.61 17.02 -9.88
N ARG A 65 -5.89 17.26 -10.15
CA ARG A 65 -7.00 16.67 -9.38
C ARG A 65 -7.03 15.13 -9.34
N HIS A 66 -6.35 14.44 -10.26
CA HIS A 66 -6.25 12.97 -10.34
C HIS A 66 -4.87 12.44 -9.93
N VAL A 67 -3.90 13.34 -9.68
CA VAL A 67 -2.51 12.98 -9.38
C VAL A 67 -2.01 13.85 -8.24
N LEU A 68 -2.12 13.32 -7.02
CA LEU A 68 -1.66 13.95 -5.79
C LEU A 68 -0.87 12.95 -4.93
N PRO A 69 0.14 13.41 -4.18
CA PRO A 69 0.84 12.57 -3.23
C PRO A 69 -0.01 12.29 -2.00
N VAL A 70 0.22 11.14 -1.36
CA VAL A 70 -0.29 10.81 -0.02
C VAL A 70 0.70 11.25 1.06
N CYS A 71 0.22 11.62 2.24
CA CYS A 71 1.10 12.00 3.34
C CYS A 71 1.83 10.77 3.93
N LEU A 72 3.10 10.96 4.31
CA LEU A 72 3.81 10.00 5.17
C LEU A 72 3.36 10.16 6.62
N PRO A 73 3.34 9.07 7.41
CA PRO A 73 2.94 9.13 8.82
C PRO A 73 4.03 9.76 9.69
N ASP A 74 3.59 10.49 10.71
CA ASP A 74 4.47 11.07 11.73
C ASP A 74 4.86 10.02 12.78
N ARG A 75 6.08 10.13 13.33
CA ARG A 75 6.58 9.15 14.33
C ARG A 75 5.70 9.05 15.59
N LYS A 76 4.92 10.10 15.90
CA LYS A 76 4.06 10.20 17.10
C LYS A 76 2.56 10.22 16.77
N GLU A 77 2.15 9.75 15.59
CA GLU A 77 0.78 9.88 15.11
C GLU A 77 -0.21 8.90 15.75
N LYS A 78 -0.50 9.12 17.04
CA LYS A 78 -1.38 8.25 17.84
C LYS A 78 -2.79 8.79 18.01
N SER A 79 -3.00 10.11 18.10
CA SER A 79 -4.27 10.66 18.60
C SER A 79 -5.26 11.15 17.55
N ASN A 80 -4.85 11.40 16.28
CA ASN A 80 -5.68 12.18 15.33
C ASN A 80 -6.03 11.44 14.02
N ILE A 81 -5.96 10.10 14.00
CA ILE A 81 -6.31 9.30 12.81
C ILE A 81 -7.52 8.41 13.11
N ASN A 82 -8.51 8.38 12.22
CA ASN A 82 -9.59 7.41 12.28
C ASN A 82 -9.10 6.02 11.86
N ARG A 83 -8.72 5.21 12.85
CA ARG A 83 -8.19 3.84 12.63
C ARG A 83 -9.27 2.80 12.33
N GLN A 84 -10.54 3.16 12.48
CA GLN A 84 -11.66 2.23 12.26
C GLN A 84 -12.20 2.27 10.83
N ALA A 85 -11.83 3.31 10.05
CA ALA A 85 -12.30 3.50 8.69
C ALA A 85 -11.14 3.85 7.74
N CYS A 86 -10.12 2.99 7.72
CA CYS A 86 -9.04 3.09 6.74
C CYS A 86 -9.51 2.57 5.38
N ILE A 87 -8.92 3.08 4.30
CA ILE A 87 -9.24 2.73 2.92
C ILE A 87 -8.08 1.95 2.32
N ILE A 88 -8.41 0.78 1.79
CA ILE A 88 -7.60 0.07 0.80
C ILE A 88 -8.16 0.36 -0.60
N SER A 89 -7.28 0.41 -1.60
CA SER A 89 -7.69 0.65 -2.98
C SER A 89 -6.82 -0.14 -3.95
N GLY A 90 -7.43 -0.62 -5.04
CA GLY A 90 -6.71 -1.34 -6.09
C GLY A 90 -7.63 -1.96 -7.15
N TRP A 91 -7.02 -2.74 -8.03
CA TRP A 91 -7.68 -3.43 -9.17
C TRP A 91 -7.62 -4.96 -9.01
N GLY A 92 -7.39 -5.43 -7.79
CA GLY A 92 -7.24 -6.83 -7.47
C GLY A 92 -8.44 -7.70 -7.82
N ASP A 93 -8.23 -8.99 -7.66
CA ASP A 93 -9.24 -10.02 -7.88
C ASP A 93 -10.41 -9.88 -6.90
N THR A 94 -11.62 -9.87 -7.45
CA THR A 94 -12.87 -9.78 -6.70
C THR A 94 -13.49 -11.16 -6.39
N GLY A 95 -12.76 -12.24 -6.70
CA GLY A 95 -13.21 -13.64 -6.58
C GLY A 95 -13.87 -14.19 -7.85
N LYS A 96 -14.03 -13.36 -8.89
CA LYS A 96 -14.50 -13.76 -10.23
C LYS A 96 -13.46 -13.41 -11.29
N SER A 97 -12.96 -12.18 -11.22
CA SER A 97 -11.91 -11.66 -12.08
C SER A 97 -11.26 -10.44 -11.41
N TYR A 98 -10.09 -10.06 -11.93
CA TYR A 98 -9.50 -8.75 -11.68
C TYR A 98 -10.46 -7.63 -12.09
N SER A 99 -10.56 -6.59 -11.25
CA SER A 99 -11.37 -5.43 -11.58
C SER A 99 -10.71 -4.60 -12.67
N ARG A 100 -11.49 -4.15 -13.65
CA ARG A 100 -11.00 -3.17 -14.62
C ARG A 100 -11.07 -1.74 -14.10
N THR A 101 -11.95 -1.47 -13.15
CA THR A 101 -12.12 -0.16 -12.51
C THR A 101 -11.51 -0.15 -11.12
N LEU A 102 -10.98 1.00 -10.69
CA LEU A 102 -10.39 1.13 -9.37
C LEU A 102 -11.47 0.89 -8.31
N LEU A 103 -11.22 -0.05 -7.41
CA LEU A 103 -12.08 -0.33 -6.27
C LEU A 103 -11.47 0.23 -5.00
N GLN A 104 -12.32 0.46 -4.01
CA GLN A 104 -11.92 0.80 -2.66
C GLN A 104 -12.75 0.04 -1.62
N GLY A 105 -12.15 -0.20 -0.46
CA GLY A 105 -12.78 -0.90 0.64
C GLY A 105 -12.43 -0.25 1.98
N VAL A 106 -13.43 -0.16 2.86
CA VAL A 106 -13.24 0.32 4.23
C VAL A 106 -12.82 -0.85 5.12
N VAL A 107 -11.71 -0.70 5.83
CA VAL A 107 -11.19 -1.68 6.77
C VAL A 107 -10.77 -1.02 8.10
N PRO A 108 -11.05 -1.64 9.24
CA PRO A 108 -10.50 -1.21 10.51
C PRO A 108 -9.06 -1.73 10.66
N LEU A 109 -8.20 -0.94 11.29
CA LEU A 109 -6.94 -1.44 11.84
C LEU A 109 -7.23 -2.29 13.06
N LEU A 110 -6.57 -3.43 13.14
CA LEU A 110 -6.69 -4.31 14.30
C LEU A 110 -5.59 -4.02 15.34
N PRO A 111 -5.87 -4.26 16.63
CA PRO A 111 -4.86 -4.37 17.68
C PRO A 111 -3.72 -5.30 17.26
N ARG A 112 -2.51 -5.01 17.75
CA ARG A 112 -1.32 -5.79 17.40
C ARG A 112 -1.47 -7.23 17.90
N GLU A 113 -2.01 -7.36 19.09
CA GLU A 113 -2.16 -8.57 19.88
C GLU A 113 -3.05 -9.58 19.14
N ASP A 114 -4.12 -9.11 18.49
CA ASP A 114 -5.03 -9.95 17.71
C ASP A 114 -4.32 -10.64 16.54
N CYS A 115 -3.33 -9.96 15.96
CA CYS A 115 -2.57 -10.45 14.82
C CYS A 115 -1.35 -11.26 15.27
N GLU A 116 -0.74 -10.94 16.40
CA GLU A 116 0.26 -11.81 17.03
C GLU A 116 -0.35 -13.17 17.39
N LEU A 117 -1.59 -13.19 17.91
CA LEU A 117 -2.30 -14.44 18.20
C LEU A 117 -2.51 -15.31 16.94
N ARG A 118 -2.82 -14.67 15.80
CA ARG A 118 -3.13 -15.36 14.53
C ARG A 118 -1.91 -15.78 13.73
N TYR A 119 -0.86 -14.97 13.76
CA TYR A 119 0.31 -15.12 12.90
C TYR A 119 1.58 -15.55 13.64
N GLY A 120 1.56 -15.50 14.98
CA GLY A 120 2.70 -15.87 15.83
C GLY A 120 3.97 -15.09 15.47
N GLN A 121 5.09 -15.79 15.46
CA GLN A 121 6.42 -15.21 15.21
C GLN A 121 6.60 -14.60 13.82
N LYS A 122 5.72 -14.92 12.86
CA LYS A 122 5.76 -14.31 11.52
C LYS A 122 5.35 -12.84 11.54
N PHE A 123 4.60 -12.40 12.55
CA PHE A 123 4.10 -11.03 12.65
C PHE A 123 5.03 -10.13 13.46
N THR A 124 5.90 -9.41 12.76
CA THR A 124 6.93 -8.58 13.38
C THR A 124 6.40 -7.21 13.80
N ASN A 125 7.18 -6.46 14.59
CA ASN A 125 6.86 -5.07 14.97
C ASN A 125 6.90 -4.07 13.79
N ARG A 126 7.31 -4.53 12.60
CA ARG A 126 7.35 -3.78 11.34
C ARG A 126 6.11 -4.01 10.48
N MET A 127 5.15 -4.78 10.97
CA MET A 127 3.89 -5.05 10.33
C MET A 127 2.72 -4.41 11.10
N LEU A 128 1.62 -4.23 10.40
CA LEU A 128 0.30 -3.97 10.95
C LEU A 128 -0.70 -4.87 10.22
N CYS A 129 -1.91 -4.97 10.74
CA CYS A 129 -2.97 -5.73 10.12
C CYS A 129 -4.27 -4.93 10.13
N ALA A 130 -5.10 -5.19 9.13
CA ALA A 130 -6.37 -4.54 8.95
C ALA A 130 -7.36 -5.51 8.33
N GLY A 131 -8.64 -5.29 8.60
CA GLY A 131 -9.71 -6.12 8.07
C GLY A 131 -10.79 -6.35 9.11
N ASN A 132 -11.98 -6.67 8.63
CA ASN A 132 -13.09 -6.98 9.51
C ASN A 132 -13.00 -8.44 9.98
N LEU A 133 -13.08 -8.64 11.29
CA LEU A 133 -13.14 -9.98 11.89
C LEU A 133 -14.56 -10.53 11.96
N SER A 134 -15.59 -9.72 11.72
CA SER A 134 -17.00 -10.16 11.72
C SER A 134 -17.40 -10.83 10.39
N GLU A 135 -18.34 -11.78 10.47
CA GLU A 135 -18.72 -12.60 9.32
C GLU A 135 -19.56 -11.87 8.27
N GLU A 136 -20.23 -10.78 8.64
CA GLU A 136 -21.25 -10.12 7.82
C GLU A 136 -20.69 -9.10 6.81
N ARG A 137 -19.46 -8.60 6.99
CA ARG A 137 -18.85 -7.57 6.13
C ARG A 137 -17.36 -7.79 5.94
N ARG A 138 -16.99 -8.83 5.18
CA ARG A 138 -15.59 -9.11 4.83
C ARG A 138 -15.15 -8.25 3.65
N VAL A 139 -14.31 -7.26 3.95
CA VAL A 139 -13.59 -6.44 2.99
C VAL A 139 -12.10 -6.72 3.19
N ASP A 140 -11.40 -7.10 2.12
CA ASP A 140 -9.98 -7.45 2.15
C ASP A 140 -9.31 -7.09 0.81
N SER A 141 -8.01 -6.84 0.84
CA SER A 141 -7.17 -6.71 -0.35
C SER A 141 -6.85 -8.10 -0.89
N CYS A 142 -6.84 -8.28 -2.21
CA CYS A 142 -6.64 -9.59 -2.82
C CYS A 142 -5.46 -9.63 -3.82
N GLN A 143 -5.35 -10.74 -4.55
CA GLN A 143 -4.38 -10.90 -5.63
C GLN A 143 -4.47 -9.71 -6.57
N GLY A 144 -3.34 -9.08 -6.91
CA GLY A 144 -3.30 -7.87 -7.74
C GLY A 144 -3.25 -6.56 -6.95
N ASP A 145 -3.55 -6.56 -5.64
CA ASP A 145 -3.41 -5.39 -4.78
C ASP A 145 -2.06 -5.35 -4.03
N SER A 146 -1.15 -6.29 -4.30
CA SER A 146 0.19 -6.35 -3.66
C SER A 146 0.97 -5.04 -3.87
N GLY A 147 1.47 -4.45 -2.80
CA GLY A 147 2.12 -3.14 -2.82
C GLY A 147 1.15 -1.95 -2.81
N GLY A 148 -0.16 -2.20 -2.85
CA GLY A 148 -1.21 -1.20 -2.78
C GLY A 148 -1.27 -0.48 -1.42
N PRO A 149 -1.93 0.69 -1.36
CA PRO A 149 -1.92 1.53 -0.17
C PRO A 149 -3.02 1.12 0.82
N LEU A 150 -2.68 1.14 2.11
CA LEU A 150 -3.66 1.27 3.19
C LEU A 150 -3.54 2.67 3.78
N THR A 151 -4.57 3.49 3.54
CA THR A 151 -4.61 4.90 3.92
C THR A 151 -5.68 5.14 4.98
N CYS A 152 -5.48 6.15 5.83
CA CYS A 152 -6.50 6.57 6.78
C CYS A 152 -6.55 8.10 6.79
N GLN A 153 -7.68 8.66 7.18
CA GLN A 153 -7.87 10.11 7.20
C GLN A 153 -7.50 10.68 8.58
N ARG A 154 -6.76 11.79 8.55
CA ARG A 154 -6.50 12.65 9.70
C ARG A 154 -7.74 13.50 10.03
N ALA A 155 -7.79 14.02 11.25
CA ALA A 155 -8.85 14.97 11.67
C ALA A 155 -8.92 16.24 10.80
N ASP A 156 -7.81 16.64 10.16
CA ASP A 156 -7.75 17.78 9.24
C ASP A 156 -8.14 17.44 7.79
N GLY A 157 -8.64 16.23 7.54
CA GLY A 157 -9.09 15.77 6.23
C GLY A 157 -7.99 15.20 5.33
N ARG A 158 -6.71 15.31 5.68
CA ARG A 158 -5.62 14.77 4.85
C ARG A 158 -5.50 13.25 4.98
N TRP A 159 -5.16 12.61 3.88
CA TRP A 159 -4.91 11.17 3.82
C TRP A 159 -3.45 10.84 4.10
N VAL A 160 -3.23 9.87 4.97
CA VAL A 160 -1.91 9.37 5.36
C VAL A 160 -1.80 7.88 5.04
N ILE A 161 -0.67 7.45 4.47
CA ILE A 161 -0.41 6.04 4.20
C ILE A 161 0.15 5.36 5.46
N LEU A 162 -0.61 4.43 6.05
CA LEU A 162 -0.18 3.71 7.24
C LEU A 162 0.42 2.35 6.91
N GLY A 163 -0.08 1.70 5.85
CA GLY A 163 0.30 0.37 5.44
C GLY A 163 0.57 0.25 3.95
N ILE A 164 1.37 -0.75 3.57
CA ILE A 164 1.56 -1.22 2.19
C ILE A 164 1.14 -2.69 2.17
N THR A 165 0.21 -3.07 1.30
CA THR A 165 -0.31 -4.45 1.18
C THR A 165 0.85 -5.42 0.93
N SER A 166 1.02 -6.42 1.80
CA SER A 166 2.19 -7.32 1.76
C SER A 166 1.79 -8.78 1.63
N TRP A 167 1.11 -9.36 2.64
CA TRP A 167 0.76 -10.77 2.65
C TRP A 167 -0.48 -11.07 3.48
N GLY A 168 -0.97 -12.31 3.37
CA GLY A 168 -2.08 -12.86 4.14
C GLY A 168 -2.24 -14.35 3.79
N TYR A 169 -3.08 -15.08 4.53
CA TYR A 169 -3.30 -16.50 4.25
C TYR A 169 -4.33 -16.79 3.14
N GLY A 170 -4.89 -15.75 2.52
CA GLY A 170 -5.86 -15.82 1.43
C GLY A 170 -6.88 -14.70 1.55
N CYS A 171 -7.39 -14.22 0.42
CA CYS A 171 -8.31 -13.09 0.39
C CYS A 171 -9.62 -13.42 1.10
N GLY A 172 -10.03 -12.59 2.05
CA GLY A 172 -11.31 -12.73 2.74
C GLY A 172 -11.46 -14.03 3.53
N ARG A 173 -10.35 -14.72 3.84
CA ARG A 173 -10.38 -15.91 4.68
C ARG A 173 -10.80 -15.55 6.10
N LYS A 174 -11.67 -16.38 6.68
CA LYS A 174 -12.10 -16.25 8.07
C LYS A 174 -10.87 -16.19 8.99
N ASP A 175 -10.90 -15.25 9.94
CA ASP A 175 -9.85 -15.03 10.94
C ASP A 175 -8.45 -14.71 10.39
N SER A 176 -8.33 -14.32 9.12
CA SER A 176 -7.03 -14.00 8.47
C SER A 176 -6.99 -12.56 7.96
N PRO A 177 -6.85 -11.55 8.84
CA PRO A 177 -6.80 -10.15 8.42
C PRO A 177 -5.58 -9.86 7.55
N GLY A 178 -5.70 -9.03 6.52
CA GLY A 178 -4.58 -8.65 5.68
C GLY A 178 -3.40 -8.08 6.49
N VAL A 179 -2.17 -8.46 6.13
CA VAL A 179 -0.93 -7.98 6.75
C VAL A 179 -0.25 -6.98 5.82
N TYR A 180 0.09 -5.85 6.40
CA TYR A 180 0.66 -4.70 5.70
C TYR A 180 2.00 -4.31 6.33
N THR A 181 2.92 -3.82 5.50
CA THR A 181 4.15 -3.20 5.99
C THR A 181 3.84 -1.88 6.67
N LYS A 182 4.23 -1.72 7.93
CA LYS A 182 3.95 -0.53 8.74
C LYS A 182 4.86 0.63 8.34
N VAL A 183 4.34 1.56 7.53
CA VAL A 183 5.11 2.65 6.91
C VAL A 183 5.85 3.51 7.93
N SER A 184 5.23 3.78 9.09
CA SER A 184 5.86 4.58 10.17
C SER A 184 7.21 4.04 10.65
N LYS A 185 7.49 2.74 10.50
CA LYS A 185 8.80 2.14 10.83
C LYS A 185 9.89 2.47 9.81
N TYR A 186 9.50 2.84 8.59
CA TYR A 186 10.40 3.07 7.46
C TYR A 186 10.53 4.54 7.07
N VAL A 187 9.76 5.47 7.67
CA VAL A 187 9.87 6.91 7.37
C VAL A 187 11.32 7.43 7.41
N PRO A 188 12.17 7.09 8.41
CA PRO A 188 13.58 7.51 8.38
C PRO A 188 14.37 6.95 7.19
N TRP A 189 14.08 5.72 6.75
CA TRP A 189 14.69 5.12 5.56
C TRP A 189 14.18 5.79 4.28
N ILE A 190 12.87 6.03 4.18
CA ILE A 190 12.23 6.73 3.06
C ILE A 190 12.89 8.09 2.88
N LYS A 191 12.88 8.94 3.92
CA LYS A 191 13.48 10.28 3.88
C LYS A 191 14.95 10.27 3.49
N ARG A 192 15.74 9.33 4.03
CA ARG A 192 17.17 9.21 3.68
C ARG A 192 17.38 8.86 2.21
N VAL A 193 16.57 7.96 1.64
CA VAL A 193 16.71 7.55 0.24
C VAL A 193 16.19 8.62 -0.71
N THR A 194 15.07 9.27 -0.38
CA THR A 194 14.42 10.28 -1.23
C THR A 194 14.98 11.68 -1.04
N LYS A 195 15.77 11.92 0.01
CA LYS A 195 16.24 13.25 0.43
C LYS A 195 15.09 14.23 0.73
N LEU A 196 14.03 13.72 1.37
CA LEU A 196 12.87 14.48 1.89
C LEU A 196 13.08 14.91 3.34
#